data_AF-B9T667-F1
#
_entry.id   AF-B9T667-F1
#
_cell.length_a   1.000
_cell.length_b   1.000
_cell.length_c   1.000
_cell.angle_alpha   90.00
_cell.angle_beta   90.00
_cell.angle_gamma   90.00
#
_symmetry.space_group_name_H-M   'P 1'
#
loop_
_entity.id
_entity.type
_entity.pdbx_description
1 polymer ?
#
loop_
_entity_poly.entity_id
_entity_poly.type
_entity_poly.pdbx_seq_one_letter_code
_entity_poly.pdbx_strand_id
1 'polypeptide(L)'
;MESSALSTTLQDINGSNLSRQRKTKRKEIVEKRKAINELIKAASVEKDHLASFPAFRQFDRTGFSVYLESGSGDKLSSSLKRELQKLVKDNMERHYGHEWATEEKVKRREMVTPEARYIFVYEAANNNRKFIENEMILVGFVHYRFTLEEEFPVLYVYEIQLQSRVQGKGLGKFLMQLIECIARKSCMSAVVLTVQKANEAAMDFYKTKLRYNISSISPSMMGVDKNYEILCKAFDSEAEAILQTSGNKYLSTCGHVYQDGSITMAAWQLQTYTRMPADMVPLSWDTTVFHERVEYTYHIGSRYKSDA
;
A
#
# COMPACT_ATOMS: atom_id res chain seq x y z
N MET A 1 44.75 -45.33 -0.34
CA MET A 1 43.60 -45.12 -1.25
C MET A 1 42.27 -44.88 -0.51
N GLU A 2 42.15 -45.14 0.80
CA GLU A 2 40.89 -44.96 1.55
C GLU A 2 40.53 -43.52 1.90
N SER A 3 41.52 -42.63 2.06
CA SER A 3 41.29 -41.21 2.42
C SER A 3 40.54 -40.42 1.34
N SER A 4 40.70 -40.77 0.05
CA SER A 4 40.02 -40.10 -1.06
C SER A 4 38.55 -40.47 -1.17
N ALA A 5 38.19 -41.70 -0.82
CA ALA A 5 36.81 -42.17 -0.93
C ALA A 5 35.90 -41.57 0.16
N LEU A 6 36.41 -41.47 1.40
CA LEU A 6 35.69 -40.85 2.52
C LEU A 6 35.42 -39.35 2.32
N SER A 7 36.35 -38.63 1.68
CA SER A 7 36.20 -37.21 1.38
C SER A 7 35.09 -36.93 0.36
N THR A 8 34.96 -37.78 -0.66
CA THR A 8 33.92 -37.65 -1.69
C THR A 8 32.54 -37.94 -1.11
N THR A 9 32.40 -38.99 -0.28
CA THR A 9 31.11 -39.36 0.34
C THR A 9 30.58 -38.27 1.30
N LEU A 10 31.45 -37.59 2.05
CA LEU A 10 31.04 -36.50 2.94
C LEU A 10 30.62 -35.23 2.17
N GLN A 11 31.24 -34.95 1.02
CA GLN A 11 30.84 -33.82 0.17
C GLN A 11 29.47 -34.06 -0.49
N ASP A 12 29.18 -35.28 -0.93
CA ASP A 12 27.88 -35.63 -1.54
C ASP A 12 26.73 -35.65 -0.52
N ILE A 13 26.99 -36.11 0.72
CA ILE A 13 26.01 -36.06 1.82
C ILE A 13 25.71 -34.61 2.22
N ASN A 14 26.72 -33.74 2.27
CA ASN A 14 26.52 -32.32 2.55
C ASN A 14 25.79 -31.59 1.40
N GLY A 15 26.10 -31.91 0.14
CA GLY A 15 25.42 -31.37 -1.03
C GLY A 15 23.94 -31.77 -1.09
N SER A 16 23.63 -33.03 -0.83
CA SER A 16 22.25 -33.55 -0.80
C SER A 16 21.42 -32.96 0.34
N ASN A 17 21.98 -32.82 1.54
CA ASN A 17 21.31 -32.17 2.68
C ASN A 17 21.01 -30.68 2.42
N LEU A 18 21.96 -29.93 1.85
CA LEU A 18 21.74 -28.52 1.47
C LEU A 18 20.66 -28.39 0.39
N SER A 19 20.61 -29.30 -0.58
CA SER A 19 19.57 -29.32 -1.63
C SER A 19 18.18 -29.58 -1.06
N ARG A 20 18.06 -30.51 -0.09
CA ARG A 20 16.80 -30.84 0.59
C ARG A 20 16.33 -29.67 1.45
N GLN A 21 17.22 -29.06 2.22
CA GLN A 21 16.92 -27.85 3.01
C GLN A 21 16.46 -26.69 2.12
N ARG A 22 17.12 -26.45 0.98
CA ARG A 22 16.69 -25.43 0.00
C ARG A 22 15.30 -25.73 -0.56
N LYS A 23 15.00 -27.00 -0.87
CA LYS A 23 13.68 -27.41 -1.37
C LYS A 23 12.59 -27.20 -0.31
N THR A 24 12.86 -27.53 0.96
CA THR A 24 11.93 -27.29 2.07
C THR A 24 11.68 -25.80 2.29
N LYS A 25 12.73 -24.97 2.38
CA LYS A 25 12.60 -23.51 2.52
C LYS A 25 11.81 -22.87 1.38
N ARG A 26 12.05 -23.32 0.14
CA ARG A 26 11.27 -22.85 -1.03
C ARG A 26 9.79 -23.20 -0.90
N LYS A 27 9.47 -24.42 -0.44
CA LYS A 27 8.09 -24.86 -0.23
C LYS A 27 7.40 -23.99 0.84
N GLU A 28 8.06 -23.74 1.96
CA GLU A 28 7.55 -22.89 3.04
C GLU A 28 7.26 -21.45 2.56
N ILE A 29 8.15 -20.84 1.78
CA ILE A 29 7.95 -19.50 1.21
C ILE A 29 6.72 -19.46 0.30
N VAL A 30 6.55 -20.47 -0.56
CA VAL A 30 5.40 -20.56 -1.46
C VAL A 30 4.10 -20.74 -0.68
N GLU A 31 4.10 -21.59 0.35
CA GLU A 31 2.92 -21.82 1.21
C GLU A 31 2.56 -20.57 2.01
N LYS A 32 3.55 -19.86 2.60
CA LYS A 32 3.34 -18.58 3.30
C LYS A 32 2.70 -17.54 2.37
N ARG A 33 3.25 -17.36 1.16
CA ARG A 33 2.71 -16.41 0.16
C ARG A 33 1.29 -16.77 -0.27
N LYS A 34 1.01 -18.06 -0.47
CA LYS A 34 -0.33 -18.54 -0.81
C LYS A 34 -1.33 -18.22 0.32
N ALA A 35 -0.98 -18.51 1.56
CA ALA A 35 -1.82 -18.23 2.72
C ALA A 35 -2.11 -16.73 2.86
N ILE A 36 -1.11 -15.87 2.64
CA ILE A 36 -1.29 -14.41 2.66
C ILE A 36 -2.24 -13.95 1.55
N ASN A 37 -2.08 -14.46 0.33
CA ASN A 37 -2.98 -14.11 -0.78
C ASN A 37 -4.43 -14.54 -0.51
N GLU A 38 -4.63 -15.72 0.08
CA GLU A 38 -5.96 -16.18 0.48
C GLU A 38 -6.60 -15.28 1.55
N LEU A 39 -5.80 -14.83 2.51
CA LEU A 39 -6.21 -13.92 3.58
C LEU A 39 -6.59 -12.53 3.03
N ILE A 40 -5.77 -11.95 2.14
CA ILE A 40 -6.07 -10.69 1.44
C ILE A 40 -7.35 -10.83 0.61
N LYS A 41 -7.51 -11.94 -0.11
CA LYS A 41 -8.70 -12.21 -0.93
C LYS A 41 -9.95 -12.32 -0.05
N ALA A 42 -9.88 -13.05 1.06
CA ALA A 42 -11.01 -13.17 2.00
C ALA A 42 -11.41 -11.81 2.57
N ALA A 43 -10.44 -11.02 3.03
CA ALA A 43 -10.69 -9.66 3.51
C ALA A 43 -11.28 -8.74 2.43
N SER A 44 -10.82 -8.88 1.19
CA SER A 44 -11.29 -8.08 0.06
C SER A 44 -12.69 -8.48 -0.40
N VAL A 45 -13.14 -9.72 -0.26
CA VAL A 45 -14.48 -10.16 -0.73
C VAL A 45 -15.60 -9.77 0.25
N GLU A 46 -15.25 -9.52 1.52
CA GLU A 46 -16.18 -9.02 2.54
C GLU A 46 -16.86 -7.74 2.04
N LYS A 47 -18.21 -7.74 2.05
CA LYS A 47 -19.02 -6.66 1.49
C LYS A 47 -19.19 -5.50 2.45
N ASP A 48 -19.17 -5.80 3.75
CA ASP A 48 -19.50 -4.83 4.79
C ASP A 48 -18.57 -4.98 6.00
N HIS A 49 -17.40 -4.35 5.92
CA HIS A 49 -16.43 -4.35 7.02
C HIS A 49 -16.96 -3.69 8.30
N LEU A 50 -18.01 -2.86 8.22
CA LEU A 50 -18.65 -2.23 9.37
C LEU A 50 -19.58 -3.18 10.14
N ALA A 51 -19.98 -4.32 9.56
CA ALA A 51 -20.91 -5.26 10.21
C ALA A 51 -20.40 -5.77 11.57
N SER A 52 -19.08 -5.93 11.71
CA SER A 52 -18.44 -6.34 12.98
C SER A 52 -18.31 -5.20 14.00
N PHE A 53 -18.64 -3.97 13.62
CA PHE A 53 -18.38 -2.76 14.41
C PHE A 53 -19.61 -1.84 14.47
N PRO A 54 -20.75 -2.31 15.00
CA PRO A 54 -21.99 -1.52 15.02
C PRO A 54 -21.84 -0.18 15.76
N ALA A 55 -20.99 -0.11 16.79
CA ALA A 55 -20.69 1.13 17.51
C ALA A 55 -20.00 2.21 16.64
N PHE A 56 -19.39 1.81 15.52
CA PHE A 56 -18.76 2.75 14.58
C PHE A 56 -19.73 3.28 13.52
N ARG A 57 -20.94 2.73 13.40
CA ARG A 57 -21.93 3.16 12.40
C ARG A 57 -22.37 4.61 12.57
N GLN A 58 -22.23 5.15 13.76
CA GLN A 58 -22.60 6.52 14.06
C GLN A 58 -21.49 7.22 14.81
N PHE A 59 -21.28 8.49 14.47
CA PHE A 59 -20.45 9.39 15.25
C PHE A 59 -21.27 10.61 15.59
N ASP A 60 -21.51 10.82 16.88
CA ASP A 60 -22.24 11.97 17.41
C ASP A 60 -21.33 12.76 18.35
N ARG A 61 -21.13 14.04 18.02
CA ARG A 61 -20.50 15.02 18.92
C ARG A 61 -21.15 16.38 18.75
N THR A 62 -21.66 16.92 19.85
CA THR A 62 -22.02 18.35 20.03
C THR A 62 -22.65 18.98 18.78
N GLY A 63 -23.87 18.56 18.45
CA GLY A 63 -24.66 19.15 17.34
C GLY A 63 -24.25 18.69 15.94
N PHE A 64 -23.42 17.66 15.84
CA PHE A 64 -22.98 17.05 14.57
C PHE A 64 -23.04 15.52 14.69
N SER A 65 -23.89 14.92 13.86
CA SER A 65 -24.09 13.47 13.79
C SER A 65 -23.85 13.01 12.36
N VAL A 66 -23.07 11.93 12.21
CA VAL A 66 -22.85 11.27 10.91
C VAL A 66 -23.12 9.78 11.01
N TYR A 67 -23.50 9.23 9.88
CA TYR A 67 -23.68 7.80 9.67
C TYR A 67 -22.60 7.26 8.71
N LEU A 68 -22.12 6.05 9.00
CA LEU A 68 -21.11 5.36 8.20
C LEU A 68 -21.72 4.21 7.39
N GLU A 69 -21.36 4.15 6.11
CA GLU A 69 -21.79 3.11 5.19
C GLU A 69 -20.61 2.47 4.47
N SER A 70 -20.62 1.14 4.34
CA SER A 70 -19.62 0.41 3.58
C SER A 70 -19.91 0.46 2.08
N GLY A 71 -18.86 0.56 1.27
CA GLY A 71 -18.98 0.63 -0.18
C GLY A 71 -17.85 -0.07 -0.93
N SER A 72 -18.01 -0.11 -2.26
CA SER A 72 -17.05 -0.71 -3.18
C SER A 72 -16.85 0.16 -4.41
N GLY A 73 -15.61 0.26 -4.90
CA GLY A 73 -15.23 1.07 -6.07
C GLY A 73 -15.93 0.67 -7.36
N ASP A 74 -16.05 -0.63 -7.60
CA ASP A 74 -16.74 -1.20 -8.77
C ASP A 74 -18.26 -0.98 -8.77
N LYS A 75 -18.84 -0.57 -7.63
CA LYS A 75 -20.28 -0.32 -7.44
C LYS A 75 -20.64 1.15 -7.26
N LEU A 76 -19.67 2.06 -7.42
CA LEU A 76 -19.94 3.49 -7.30
C LEU A 76 -20.87 3.97 -8.43
N SER A 77 -21.91 4.71 -8.07
CA SER A 77 -22.75 5.41 -9.05
C SER A 77 -22.00 6.58 -9.70
N SER A 78 -22.43 7.03 -10.87
CA SER A 78 -21.80 8.15 -11.58
C SER A 78 -21.86 9.47 -10.80
N SER A 79 -22.93 9.71 -10.03
CA SER A 79 -23.03 10.87 -9.14
C SER A 79 -22.03 10.80 -8.01
N LEU A 80 -21.98 9.67 -7.29
CA LEU A 80 -21.07 9.47 -6.17
C LEU A 80 -19.60 9.55 -6.61
N LYS A 81 -19.24 8.95 -7.75
CA LYS A 81 -17.88 9.09 -8.34
C LYS A 81 -17.48 10.55 -8.50
N ARG A 82 -18.38 11.39 -9.04
CA ARG A 82 -18.12 12.82 -9.24
C ARG A 82 -17.96 13.57 -7.91
N GLU A 83 -18.76 13.23 -6.91
CA GLU A 83 -18.65 13.82 -5.56
C GLU A 83 -17.32 13.46 -4.89
N LEU A 84 -16.92 12.18 -4.93
CA LEU A 84 -15.64 11.72 -4.40
C LEU A 84 -14.47 12.40 -5.12
N GLN A 85 -14.49 12.45 -6.46
CA GLN A 85 -13.43 13.10 -7.26
C GLN A 85 -13.32 14.59 -6.94
N LYS A 86 -14.46 15.28 -6.82
CA LYS A 86 -14.49 16.69 -6.44
C LYS A 86 -13.88 16.90 -5.06
N LEU A 87 -14.24 16.07 -4.07
CA LEU A 87 -13.72 16.20 -2.71
C LEU A 87 -12.21 15.94 -2.63
N VAL A 88 -11.70 14.93 -3.34
CA VAL A 88 -10.25 14.70 -3.44
C VAL A 88 -9.57 15.90 -4.08
N LYS A 89 -10.12 16.43 -5.18
CA LYS A 89 -9.57 17.61 -5.86
C LYS A 89 -9.49 18.82 -4.94
N ASP A 90 -10.63 19.20 -4.35
CA ASP A 90 -10.75 20.36 -3.46
C ASP A 90 -9.72 20.30 -2.30
N ASN A 91 -9.47 19.11 -1.76
CA ASN A 91 -8.58 18.92 -0.63
C ASN A 91 -7.10 18.76 -1.03
N MET A 92 -6.81 18.11 -2.16
CA MET A 92 -5.47 17.61 -2.47
C MET A 92 -4.74 18.37 -3.58
N GLU A 93 -5.43 19.05 -4.51
CA GLU A 93 -4.82 19.71 -5.67
C GLU A 93 -3.66 20.63 -5.27
N ARG A 94 -3.87 21.45 -4.24
CA ARG A 94 -2.84 22.36 -3.71
C ARG A 94 -1.58 21.66 -3.17
N HIS A 95 -1.71 20.43 -2.66
CA HIS A 95 -0.61 19.69 -2.06
C HIS A 95 0.23 18.94 -3.09
N TYR A 96 -0.36 18.62 -4.25
CA TYR A 96 0.37 18.05 -5.40
C TYR A 96 0.94 19.12 -6.33
N GLY A 97 0.35 20.32 -6.36
CA GLY A 97 0.82 21.40 -7.24
C GLY A 97 0.80 20.99 -8.71
N HIS A 98 1.94 21.11 -9.39
CA HIS A 98 2.06 20.78 -10.81
C HIS A 98 1.84 19.29 -11.14
N GLU A 99 2.05 18.39 -10.16
CA GLU A 99 1.86 16.94 -10.34
C GLU A 99 0.37 16.54 -10.35
N TRP A 100 -0.52 17.44 -9.90
CA TRP A 100 -1.95 17.14 -9.74
C TRP A 100 -2.60 16.64 -11.02
N ALA A 101 -2.32 17.24 -12.17
CA ALA A 101 -2.98 16.86 -13.43
C ALA A 101 -2.69 15.40 -13.84
N THR A 102 -1.52 14.87 -13.47
CA THR A 102 -1.13 13.48 -13.70
C THR A 102 -1.72 12.58 -12.62
N GLU A 103 -1.57 12.97 -11.35
CA GLU A 103 -2.05 12.21 -10.19
C GLU A 103 -3.56 12.09 -10.14
N GLU A 104 -4.29 13.11 -10.57
CA GLU A 104 -5.75 13.07 -10.66
C GLU A 104 -6.22 11.94 -11.58
N LYS A 105 -5.53 11.70 -12.71
CA LYS A 105 -5.86 10.60 -13.63
C LYS A 105 -5.63 9.24 -12.97
N VAL A 106 -4.55 9.10 -12.21
CA VAL A 106 -4.23 7.88 -11.45
C VAL A 106 -5.31 7.63 -10.41
N LYS A 107 -5.63 8.63 -9.58
CA LYS A 107 -6.65 8.55 -8.52
C LYS A 107 -8.03 8.21 -9.06
N ARG A 108 -8.42 8.74 -10.22
CA ARG A 108 -9.69 8.37 -10.88
C ARG A 108 -9.75 6.90 -11.28
N ARG A 109 -8.64 6.31 -11.76
CA ARG A 109 -8.57 4.88 -12.08
C ARG A 109 -8.60 4.03 -10.82
N GLU A 110 -7.84 4.40 -9.80
CA GLU A 110 -7.79 3.70 -8.51
C GLU A 110 -9.15 3.72 -7.79
N MET A 111 -9.93 4.78 -7.94
CA MET A 111 -11.21 4.93 -7.27
C MET A 111 -12.21 3.81 -7.59
N VAL A 112 -12.15 3.25 -8.80
CA VAL A 112 -13.19 2.37 -9.36
C VAL A 112 -12.76 0.91 -9.51
N THR A 113 -11.60 0.52 -8.97
CA THR A 113 -11.15 -0.87 -9.13
C THR A 113 -11.94 -1.82 -8.22
N PRO A 114 -12.03 -3.12 -8.55
CA PRO A 114 -12.77 -4.11 -7.76
C PRO A 114 -12.26 -4.30 -6.32
N GLU A 115 -10.99 -3.99 -6.07
CA GLU A 115 -10.33 -4.08 -4.77
C GLU A 115 -10.57 -2.84 -3.89
N ALA A 116 -11.04 -1.74 -4.47
CA ALA A 116 -11.29 -0.51 -3.75
C ALA A 116 -12.48 -0.67 -2.79
N ARG A 117 -12.21 -0.57 -1.50
CA ARG A 117 -13.22 -0.58 -0.43
C ARG A 117 -13.40 0.82 0.13
N TYR A 118 -14.62 1.13 0.50
CA TYR A 118 -15.00 2.45 0.98
C TYR A 118 -15.71 2.39 2.33
N ILE A 119 -15.46 3.41 3.13
CA ILE A 119 -16.37 3.85 4.19
C ILE A 119 -16.85 5.23 3.77
N PHE A 120 -18.13 5.39 3.46
CA PHE A 120 -18.77 6.68 3.22
C PHE A 120 -19.24 7.29 4.53
N VAL A 121 -19.16 8.61 4.62
CA VAL A 121 -19.60 9.39 5.76
C VAL A 121 -20.71 10.31 5.31
N TYR A 122 -21.92 10.05 5.80
CA TYR A 122 -23.09 10.86 5.50
C TYR A 122 -23.50 11.68 6.72
N GLU A 123 -23.82 12.95 6.52
CA GLU A 123 -24.39 13.80 7.56
C GLU A 123 -25.82 13.33 7.87
N ALA A 124 -26.08 13.04 9.15
CA ALA A 124 -27.44 12.74 9.60
C ALA A 124 -28.24 14.05 9.62
N ALA A 125 -29.36 14.09 8.90
CA ALA A 125 -30.23 15.26 8.89
C ALA A 125 -30.73 15.56 10.33
N ASN A 126 -30.54 16.81 10.77
CA ASN A 126 -30.96 17.27 12.10
C ASN A 126 -32.48 17.15 12.23
N ASN A 127 -32.94 16.27 13.13
CA ASN A 127 -34.30 16.13 13.66
C ASN A 127 -35.45 15.79 12.67
N ASN A 128 -36.08 14.63 12.93
CA ASN A 128 -37.43 14.23 12.49
C ASN A 128 -37.72 13.95 11.01
N ARG A 129 -36.72 13.86 10.13
CA ARG A 129 -36.94 13.26 8.80
C ARG A 129 -36.55 11.80 8.85
N LYS A 130 -37.51 10.91 8.54
CA LYS A 130 -37.23 9.50 8.22
C LYS A 130 -36.03 9.48 7.27
N PHE A 131 -35.09 8.57 7.51
CA PHE A 131 -33.98 8.28 6.60
C PHE A 131 -34.54 8.08 5.18
N ILE A 132 -34.48 9.11 4.34
CA ILE A 132 -34.76 9.01 2.91
C ILE A 132 -33.39 8.89 2.27
N GLU A 133 -33.10 7.74 1.67
CA GLU A 133 -31.81 7.41 1.03
C GLU A 133 -31.35 8.47 0.01
N ASN A 134 -32.27 9.27 -0.54
CA ASN A 134 -31.99 10.33 -1.52
C ASN A 134 -31.66 11.71 -0.93
N GLU A 135 -31.64 11.91 0.40
CA GLU A 135 -31.29 13.19 1.05
C GLU A 135 -29.99 13.15 1.86
N MET A 136 -29.26 12.02 1.86
CA MET A 136 -28.02 11.91 2.62
C MET A 136 -26.89 12.72 1.99
N ILE A 137 -26.33 13.66 2.75
CA ILE A 137 -25.25 14.52 2.27
C ILE A 137 -23.92 13.85 2.58
N LEU A 138 -23.18 13.46 1.54
CA LEU A 138 -21.82 12.94 1.69
C LEU A 138 -20.91 14.05 2.22
N VAL A 139 -20.32 13.85 3.38
CA VAL A 139 -19.38 14.80 4.03
C VAL A 139 -17.96 14.28 4.11
N GLY A 140 -17.73 13.02 3.73
CA GLY A 140 -16.39 12.46 3.66
C GLY A 140 -16.39 10.98 3.30
N PHE A 141 -15.21 10.43 3.16
CA PHE A 141 -15.01 9.00 2.93
C PHE A 141 -13.60 8.54 3.28
N VAL A 142 -13.42 7.23 3.40
CA VAL A 142 -12.13 6.55 3.40
C VAL A 142 -12.10 5.54 2.25
N HIS A 143 -11.07 5.58 1.41
CA HIS A 143 -10.77 4.57 0.40
C HIS A 143 -9.57 3.76 0.86
N TYR A 144 -9.73 2.44 0.93
CA TYR A 144 -8.68 1.53 1.34
C TYR A 144 -8.72 0.22 0.57
N ARG A 145 -7.64 -0.54 0.64
CA ARG A 145 -7.50 -1.87 0.04
C ARG A 145 -6.74 -2.80 0.97
N PHE A 146 -6.93 -4.10 0.79
CA PHE A 146 -6.06 -5.11 1.36
C PHE A 146 -5.01 -5.50 0.32
N THR A 147 -3.73 -5.46 0.68
CA THR A 147 -2.62 -5.70 -0.25
C THR A 147 -1.43 -6.31 0.49
N LEU A 148 -0.37 -6.63 -0.26
CA LEU A 148 0.91 -7.14 0.25
C LEU A 148 1.96 -6.02 0.21
N GLU A 149 2.67 -5.80 1.32
CA GLU A 149 3.83 -4.89 1.42
C GLU A 149 4.97 -5.59 2.17
N GLU A 150 6.18 -5.67 1.60
CA GLU A 150 7.36 -6.35 2.18
C GLU A 150 7.07 -7.75 2.76
N GLU A 151 6.22 -8.54 2.07
CA GLU A 151 5.75 -9.87 2.49
C GLU A 151 4.70 -9.90 3.61
N PHE A 152 4.17 -8.75 4.03
CA PHE A 152 3.12 -8.64 5.04
C PHE A 152 1.77 -8.28 4.41
N PRO A 153 0.66 -8.96 4.80
CA PRO A 153 -0.68 -8.48 4.47
C PRO A 153 -0.95 -7.17 5.22
N VAL A 154 -1.35 -6.13 4.50
CA VAL A 154 -1.64 -4.81 5.07
C VAL A 154 -2.98 -4.28 4.59
N LEU A 155 -3.57 -3.40 5.39
CA LEU A 155 -4.62 -2.50 4.93
C LEU A 155 -3.97 -1.18 4.49
N TYR A 156 -4.04 -0.89 3.20
CA TYR A 156 -3.49 0.35 2.63
C TYR A 156 -4.60 1.39 2.49
N VAL A 157 -4.45 2.55 3.14
CA VAL A 157 -5.34 3.70 3.00
C VAL A 157 -4.87 4.57 1.85
N TYR A 158 -5.66 4.61 0.78
CA TYR A 158 -5.40 5.41 -0.41
C TYR A 158 -5.87 6.85 -0.23
N GLU A 159 -7.06 7.02 0.35
CA GLU A 159 -7.64 8.34 0.61
C GLU A 159 -8.39 8.33 1.94
N ILE A 160 -8.29 9.43 2.68
CA ILE A 160 -9.23 9.81 3.72
C ILE A 160 -9.54 11.28 3.54
N GLN A 161 -10.77 11.57 3.17
CA GLN A 161 -11.19 12.90 2.75
C GLN A 161 -12.43 13.32 3.51
N LEU A 162 -12.39 14.52 4.08
CA LEU A 162 -13.49 15.11 4.81
C LEU A 162 -13.75 16.51 4.25
N GLN A 163 -15.01 16.92 4.15
CA GLN A 163 -15.35 18.32 3.87
C GLN A 163 -14.84 19.23 4.98
N SER A 164 -14.37 20.42 4.64
CA SER A 164 -13.79 21.37 5.60
C SER A 164 -14.70 21.65 6.81
N ARG A 165 -16.03 21.71 6.62
CA ARG A 165 -17.02 21.98 7.68
C ARG A 165 -17.13 20.88 8.75
N VAL A 166 -16.62 19.67 8.47
CA VAL A 166 -16.63 18.53 9.40
C VAL A 166 -15.24 18.15 9.91
N GLN A 167 -14.19 18.85 9.47
CA GLN A 167 -12.83 18.69 9.98
C GLN A 167 -12.67 19.31 11.39
N GLY A 168 -11.60 18.94 12.10
CA GLY A 168 -11.31 19.45 13.45
C GLY A 168 -12.23 18.93 14.57
N LYS A 169 -13.26 18.14 14.25
CA LYS A 169 -14.25 17.61 15.23
C LYS A 169 -13.90 16.22 15.78
N GLY A 170 -12.74 15.68 15.41
CA GLY A 170 -12.29 14.34 15.80
C GLY A 170 -12.74 13.19 14.88
N LEU A 171 -13.54 13.49 13.84
CA LEU A 171 -14.05 12.50 12.89
C LEU A 171 -12.90 11.75 12.15
N GLY A 172 -11.84 12.45 11.73
CA GLY A 172 -10.70 11.79 11.08
C GLY A 172 -10.01 10.77 11.97
N LYS A 173 -9.85 11.08 13.27
CA LYS A 173 -9.30 10.13 14.26
C LYS A 173 -10.20 8.92 14.42
N PHE A 174 -11.52 9.15 14.52
CA PHE A 174 -12.50 8.07 14.63
C PHE A 174 -12.47 7.12 13.43
N LEU A 175 -12.38 7.67 12.20
CA LEU A 175 -12.27 6.88 10.97
C LEU A 175 -10.97 6.07 10.92
N MET A 176 -9.83 6.65 11.31
CA MET A 176 -8.57 5.90 11.35
C MET A 176 -8.57 4.80 12.41
N GLN A 177 -9.19 5.03 13.58
CA GLN A 177 -9.37 3.98 14.59
C GLN A 177 -10.22 2.82 14.06
N LEU A 178 -11.30 3.13 13.33
CA LEU A 178 -12.10 2.11 12.65
C LEU A 178 -11.27 1.31 11.63
N ILE A 179 -10.46 1.99 10.82
CA ILE A 179 -9.57 1.34 9.85
C ILE A 179 -8.60 0.39 10.56
N GLU A 180 -8.01 0.80 11.68
CA GLU A 180 -7.15 -0.06 12.49
C GLU A 180 -7.91 -1.29 13.03
N CYS A 181 -9.16 -1.12 13.47
CA CYS A 181 -10.02 -2.24 13.90
C CYS A 181 -10.33 -3.21 12.74
N ILE A 182 -10.66 -2.70 11.55
CA ILE A 182 -10.92 -3.51 10.35
C ILE A 182 -9.65 -4.30 9.99
N ALA A 183 -8.50 -3.63 9.93
CA ALA A 183 -7.23 -4.27 9.61
C ALA A 183 -6.92 -5.44 10.54
N ARG A 184 -7.05 -5.25 11.86
CA ARG A 184 -6.84 -6.33 12.85
C ARG A 184 -7.85 -7.46 12.70
N LYS A 185 -9.13 -7.14 12.50
CA LYS A 185 -10.19 -8.16 12.33
C LYS A 185 -9.98 -9.00 11.07
N SER A 186 -9.45 -8.40 10.02
CA SER A 186 -9.06 -9.05 8.77
C SER A 186 -7.68 -9.72 8.83
N CYS A 187 -7.03 -9.76 10.00
CA CYS A 187 -5.70 -10.36 10.19
C CYS A 187 -4.60 -9.71 9.34
N MET A 188 -4.69 -8.40 9.10
CA MET A 188 -3.59 -7.62 8.54
C MET A 188 -2.53 -7.33 9.61
N SER A 189 -1.27 -7.32 9.21
CA SER A 189 -0.13 -7.03 10.06
C SER A 189 0.09 -5.53 10.30
N ALA A 190 -0.39 -4.67 9.41
CA ALA A 190 -0.25 -3.22 9.54
C ALA A 190 -1.34 -2.45 8.80
N VAL A 191 -1.47 -1.17 9.16
CA VAL A 191 -2.09 -0.15 8.31
C VAL A 191 -0.98 0.69 7.67
N VAL A 192 -1.05 0.90 6.36
CA VAL A 192 -0.08 1.69 5.57
C VAL A 192 -0.81 2.81 4.84
N LEU A 193 -0.16 3.97 4.66
CA LEU A 193 -0.68 5.07 3.87
C LEU A 193 0.45 5.93 3.28
N THR A 194 0.14 6.67 2.22
CA THR A 194 1.04 7.69 1.65
C THR A 194 0.51 9.09 1.96
N VAL A 195 1.41 10.00 2.31
CA VAL A 195 1.09 11.40 2.62
C VAL A 195 2.08 12.34 1.96
N GLN A 196 1.57 13.41 1.34
CA GLN A 196 2.39 14.46 0.75
C GLN A 196 3.11 15.26 1.85
N LYS A 197 4.42 15.47 1.71
CA LYS A 197 5.24 16.26 2.65
C LYS A 197 4.71 17.69 2.79
N ALA A 198 4.23 18.27 1.69
CA ALA A 198 3.60 19.58 1.66
C ALA A 198 2.24 19.64 2.39
N ASN A 199 1.67 18.51 2.80
CA ASN A 199 0.48 18.45 3.65
C ASN A 199 0.88 18.27 5.12
N GLU A 200 1.47 19.33 5.69
CA GLU A 200 2.00 19.34 7.07
C GLU A 200 0.93 19.01 8.12
N ALA A 201 -0.32 19.46 7.89
CA ALA A 201 -1.44 19.15 8.77
C ALA A 201 -1.74 17.63 8.81
N ALA A 202 -1.73 16.97 7.65
CA ALA A 202 -1.88 15.52 7.60
C ALA A 202 -0.67 14.79 8.19
N MET A 203 0.54 15.30 7.95
CA MET A 203 1.77 14.76 8.56
C MET A 203 1.72 14.79 10.10
N ASP A 204 1.34 15.92 10.71
CA ASP A 204 1.17 16.04 12.16
C ASP A 204 0.04 15.13 12.68
N PHE A 205 -1.09 15.10 11.96
CA PHE A 205 -2.20 14.23 12.29
C PHE A 205 -1.78 12.76 12.38
N TYR A 206 -1.10 12.22 11.37
CA TYR A 206 -0.68 10.82 11.38
C TYR A 206 0.46 10.56 12.38
N LYS A 207 1.53 11.35 12.35
CA LYS A 207 2.73 11.08 13.16
C LYS A 207 2.52 11.42 14.63
N THR A 208 2.03 12.62 14.92
CA THR A 208 1.93 13.12 16.30
C THR A 208 0.66 12.63 16.98
N LYS A 209 -0.50 12.77 16.32
CA LYS A 209 -1.80 12.46 16.95
C LYS A 209 -2.14 10.98 16.90
N LEU A 210 -1.83 10.31 15.79
CA LEU A 210 -2.15 8.90 15.60
C LEU A 210 -0.97 7.95 15.81
N ARG A 211 0.26 8.46 15.99
CA ARG A 211 1.46 7.64 16.23
C ARG A 211 1.77 6.65 15.10
N TYR A 212 1.60 7.10 13.85
CA TYR A 212 2.14 6.39 12.68
C TYR A 212 3.64 6.71 12.54
N ASN A 213 4.42 5.71 12.15
CA ASN A 213 5.86 5.84 11.93
C ASN A 213 6.16 5.99 10.44
N ILE A 214 7.29 6.61 10.10
CA ILE A 214 7.80 6.57 8.72
C ILE A 214 8.18 5.12 8.43
N SER A 215 7.63 4.58 7.34
CA SER A 215 7.90 3.21 6.97
C SER A 215 9.29 3.07 6.36
N SER A 216 9.94 1.93 6.58
CA SER A 216 11.20 1.54 5.94
C SER A 216 11.17 1.61 4.41
N ILE A 217 10.00 1.40 3.79
CA ILE A 217 9.80 1.51 2.34
C ILE A 217 9.54 2.93 1.87
N SER A 218 9.52 3.91 2.77
CA SER A 218 9.34 5.31 2.40
C SER A 218 10.53 5.83 1.59
N PRO A 219 10.34 6.71 0.59
CA PRO A 219 11.44 7.25 -0.21
C PRO A 219 12.60 7.82 0.63
N SER A 220 12.29 8.53 1.73
CA SER A 220 13.32 9.10 2.62
C SER A 220 14.19 8.05 3.31
N MET A 221 13.64 6.89 3.64
CA MET A 221 14.36 5.76 4.23
C MET A 221 15.20 5.01 3.19
N MET A 222 14.83 5.12 1.92
CA MET A 222 15.52 4.51 0.77
C MET A 222 16.53 5.46 0.11
N GLY A 223 16.74 6.66 0.65
CA GLY A 223 17.65 7.67 0.08
C GLY A 223 17.16 8.28 -1.23
N VAL A 224 15.85 8.21 -1.50
CA VAL A 224 15.23 8.77 -2.71
C VAL A 224 14.48 10.04 -2.35
N ASP A 225 14.77 11.13 -3.05
CA ASP A 225 14.03 12.38 -2.88
C ASP A 225 12.69 12.34 -3.62
N LYS A 226 11.60 12.41 -2.84
CA LYS A 226 10.21 12.44 -3.30
C LYS A 226 9.40 13.39 -2.43
N ASN A 227 8.33 13.93 -2.99
CA ASN A 227 7.43 14.88 -2.33
C ASN A 227 6.47 14.23 -1.32
N TYR A 228 6.56 12.93 -1.09
CA TYR A 228 5.70 12.18 -0.18
C TYR A 228 6.50 11.27 0.76
N GLU A 229 5.82 10.81 1.81
CA GLU A 229 6.29 9.79 2.73
C GLU A 229 5.27 8.64 2.79
N ILE A 230 5.76 7.42 2.97
CA ILE A 230 4.94 6.25 3.31
C ILE A 230 5.00 6.08 4.83
N LEU A 231 3.83 6.08 5.48
CA LEU A 231 3.68 5.87 6.90
C LEU A 231 3.02 4.54 7.18
N CYS A 232 3.34 3.92 8.31
CA CYS A 232 2.66 2.70 8.75
C CYS A 232 2.49 2.60 10.26
N LYS A 233 1.55 1.75 10.66
CA LYS A 233 1.36 1.30 12.03
C LYS A 233 1.22 -0.22 12.02
N ALA A 234 2.27 -0.91 12.46
CA ALA A 234 2.29 -2.35 12.63
C ALA A 234 1.54 -2.79 13.89
N PHE A 235 1.01 -4.01 13.87
CA PHE A 235 0.30 -4.62 14.99
C PHE A 235 1.02 -5.84 15.59
N ASP A 236 2.03 -6.36 14.88
CA ASP A 236 2.89 -7.44 15.34
C ASP A 236 4.37 -7.06 15.20
N SER A 237 5.23 -7.76 15.95
CA SER A 237 6.65 -7.43 16.07
C SER A 237 7.46 -7.73 14.81
N GLU A 238 7.05 -8.69 13.99
CA GLU A 238 7.74 -9.03 12.74
C GLU A 238 7.53 -7.89 11.72
N ALA A 239 6.27 -7.46 11.57
CA ALA A 239 5.91 -6.34 10.73
C ALA A 239 6.51 -5.02 11.23
N GLU A 240 6.56 -4.79 12.55
CA GLU A 240 7.22 -3.61 13.12
C GLU A 240 8.72 -3.58 12.78
N ALA A 241 9.41 -4.71 12.95
CA ALA A 241 10.84 -4.81 12.67
C ALA A 241 11.16 -4.54 11.18
N ILE A 242 10.31 -5.00 10.25
CA ILE A 242 10.53 -4.85 8.81
C ILE A 242 10.00 -3.52 8.27
N LEU A 243 8.76 -3.15 8.61
CA LEU A 243 8.08 -1.98 8.05
C LEU A 243 8.44 -0.68 8.75
N GLN A 244 8.98 -0.69 9.98
CA GLN A 244 9.26 0.54 10.74
C GLN A 244 10.74 0.73 11.12
N THR A 245 11.58 -0.32 11.06
CA THR A 245 12.92 -0.29 11.68
C THR A 245 14.08 -0.57 10.71
N SER A 246 13.94 -0.32 9.41
CA SER A 246 15.05 -0.56 8.46
C SER A 246 16.01 0.62 8.37
N GLY A 247 16.62 0.99 9.49
CA GLY A 247 17.79 1.89 9.53
C GLY A 247 19.14 1.18 9.42
N ASN A 248 19.19 -0.17 9.41
CA ASN A 248 20.48 -0.89 9.52
C ASN A 248 20.64 -2.17 8.69
N LYS A 249 19.67 -2.58 7.86
CA LYS A 249 19.83 -3.79 7.01
C LYS A 249 20.60 -3.55 5.71
N TYR A 250 20.74 -2.32 5.24
CA TYR A 250 21.43 -2.01 3.98
C TYR A 250 22.88 -1.51 4.15
N LEU A 251 23.37 -1.32 5.38
CA LEU A 251 24.73 -0.84 5.66
C LEU A 251 25.69 -1.92 6.23
N SER A 252 25.24 -3.14 6.52
CA SER A 252 26.05 -4.16 7.20
C SER A 252 26.57 -5.31 6.31
N THR A 253 26.27 -5.33 5.00
CA THR A 253 26.78 -6.38 4.09
C THR A 253 27.59 -5.87 2.89
N CYS A 254 27.78 -4.55 2.73
CA CYS A 254 28.71 -3.98 1.75
C CYS A 254 29.94 -3.39 2.46
N GLY A 255 30.63 -4.22 3.22
CA GLY A 255 31.95 -3.94 3.80
C GLY A 255 33.08 -4.67 3.10
N HIS A 256 32.87 -5.14 1.86
CA HIS A 256 33.95 -5.64 1.01
C HIS A 256 33.98 -4.82 -0.28
N VAL A 257 35.12 -4.14 -0.43
CA VAL A 257 35.57 -3.31 -1.54
C VAL A 257 35.07 -3.81 -2.89
N TYR A 258 34.32 -2.98 -3.61
CA TYR A 258 34.18 -3.07 -5.07
C TYR A 258 34.72 -1.79 -5.69
N GLN A 259 36.04 -1.75 -5.88
CA GLN A 259 36.65 -1.02 -6.98
C GLN A 259 36.43 -1.85 -8.24
N ASP A 260 35.32 -1.62 -8.94
CA ASP A 260 35.37 -1.33 -10.38
C ASP A 260 33.97 -0.91 -10.85
N GLY A 261 33.92 0.16 -11.64
CA GLY A 261 32.67 0.75 -12.08
C GLY A 261 32.01 -0.11 -13.16
N SER A 262 30.86 -0.73 -12.84
CA SER A 262 29.70 -0.89 -13.73
C SER A 262 28.62 -1.78 -13.11
N ILE A 263 27.35 -1.40 -13.33
CA ILE A 263 26.09 -2.12 -13.08
C ILE A 263 25.42 -1.90 -11.70
N THR A 264 24.31 -1.15 -11.71
CA THR A 264 23.35 -0.95 -10.60
C THR A 264 22.41 -2.15 -10.42
N MET A 265 21.97 -2.44 -9.19
CA MET A 265 21.12 -3.59 -8.78
C MET A 265 19.87 -3.88 -9.65
N ALA A 266 19.35 -2.92 -10.42
CA ALA A 266 18.29 -3.16 -11.40
C ALA A 266 18.66 -4.25 -12.43
N ALA A 267 19.94 -4.45 -12.72
CA ALA A 267 20.39 -5.47 -13.66
C ALA A 267 20.37 -6.90 -13.09
N TRP A 268 20.42 -7.06 -11.76
CA TRP A 268 20.39 -8.41 -11.16
C TRP A 268 18.99 -9.03 -11.21
N GLN A 269 17.94 -8.22 -11.07
CA GLN A 269 16.55 -8.67 -11.23
C GLN A 269 16.22 -9.02 -12.70
N LEU A 270 16.80 -8.32 -13.67
CA LEU A 270 16.65 -8.62 -15.11
C LEU A 270 17.38 -9.89 -15.54
N GLN A 271 18.54 -10.19 -14.94
CA GLN A 271 19.35 -11.36 -15.31
C GLN A 271 18.78 -12.68 -14.79
N THR A 272 17.98 -12.63 -13.72
CA THR A 272 17.19 -13.79 -13.25
C THR A 272 15.94 -14.06 -14.09
N TYR A 273 15.38 -13.03 -14.74
CA TYR A 273 14.15 -13.15 -15.55
C TYR A 273 14.41 -13.75 -16.94
N THR A 274 15.55 -13.44 -17.56
CA THR A 274 15.94 -13.95 -18.89
C THR A 274 16.39 -15.42 -18.91
N ARG A 275 16.41 -16.10 -17.75
CA ARG A 275 16.84 -17.49 -17.60
C ARG A 275 15.74 -18.47 -17.17
N MET A 276 14.49 -18.03 -17.05
CA MET A 276 13.38 -18.94 -16.74
C MET A 276 12.90 -19.66 -18.01
N PRO A 277 12.77 -21.00 -17.99
CA PRO A 277 12.19 -21.74 -19.11
C PRO A 277 10.70 -21.39 -19.26
N ALA A 278 10.21 -21.36 -20.50
CA ALA A 278 8.92 -20.78 -20.89
C ALA A 278 7.69 -21.48 -20.28
N ASP A 279 7.86 -22.67 -19.71
CA ASP A 279 6.85 -23.48 -19.02
C ASP A 279 6.59 -23.06 -17.57
N MET A 280 7.42 -22.17 -17.01
CA MET A 280 7.25 -21.61 -15.65
C MET A 280 6.65 -20.19 -15.61
N VAL A 281 6.18 -19.65 -16.74
CA VAL A 281 5.43 -18.37 -16.77
C VAL A 281 3.93 -18.68 -16.58
N PRO A 282 3.29 -18.29 -15.46
CA PRO A 282 1.88 -18.61 -15.21
C PRO A 282 0.94 -17.82 -16.13
N LEU A 283 -0.06 -18.49 -16.71
CA LEU A 283 -1.08 -17.96 -17.66
C LEU A 283 -2.00 -16.84 -17.12
N SER A 284 -1.83 -16.38 -15.88
CA SER A 284 -2.65 -15.31 -15.27
C SER A 284 -1.92 -13.97 -15.14
N TRP A 285 -0.76 -13.84 -15.78
CA TRP A 285 0.00 -12.58 -15.83
C TRP A 285 -0.38 -11.87 -17.11
N ASP A 286 -1.46 -11.10 -17.07
CA ASP A 286 -1.77 -10.14 -18.12
C ASP A 286 -0.67 -9.07 -18.10
N THR A 287 0.25 -9.17 -19.07
CA THR A 287 1.43 -8.31 -19.25
C THR A 287 1.08 -6.84 -19.51
N THR A 288 -0.20 -6.52 -19.63
CA THR A 288 -0.70 -5.17 -19.88
C THR A 288 -0.62 -4.25 -18.65
N VAL A 289 -0.61 -4.79 -17.42
CA VAL A 289 -0.62 -3.97 -16.19
C VAL A 289 0.79 -3.60 -15.70
N PHE A 290 1.83 -4.35 -16.10
CA PHE A 290 3.21 -4.06 -15.71
C PHE A 290 3.93 -3.13 -16.70
N HIS A 291 3.43 -3.02 -17.94
CA HIS A 291 4.01 -2.15 -18.96
C HIS A 291 3.67 -0.65 -18.81
N GLU A 292 2.61 -0.30 -18.08
CA GLU A 292 2.18 1.11 -17.96
C GLU A 292 2.94 1.92 -16.87
N ARG A 293 3.97 1.34 -16.23
CA ARG A 293 4.81 2.02 -15.23
C ARG A 293 6.31 2.08 -15.56
N VAL A 294 6.70 1.72 -16.79
CA VAL A 294 8.12 1.74 -17.23
C VAL A 294 8.38 2.61 -18.48
N GLU A 295 7.35 3.23 -19.08
CA GLU A 295 7.56 4.21 -20.17
C GLU A 295 7.67 5.65 -19.64
N TYR A 296 8.85 6.00 -19.12
CA TYR A 296 9.44 7.31 -19.38
C TYR A 296 10.88 7.10 -19.81
N THR A 297 10.98 6.76 -21.09
CA THR A 297 12.18 6.75 -21.90
C THR A 297 12.93 8.08 -21.74
N TYR A 298 14.22 7.98 -21.41
CA TYR A 298 15.21 9.02 -21.65
C TYR A 298 15.17 9.43 -23.14
N HIS A 299 14.48 10.53 -23.43
CA HIS A 299 14.69 11.32 -24.64
C HIS A 299 15.27 12.66 -24.21
N ILE A 300 16.60 12.72 -24.08
CA ILE A 300 17.34 13.97 -24.20
C ILE A 300 18.41 13.73 -25.26
N GLY A 301 18.19 14.32 -26.43
CA GLY A 301 19.08 14.21 -27.56
C GLY A 301 20.41 14.91 -27.30
N SER A 302 21.49 14.24 -27.68
CA SER A 302 22.76 14.90 -27.96
C SER A 302 22.63 15.67 -29.28
N ARG A 303 22.44 16.99 -29.20
CA ARG A 303 22.96 17.91 -30.21
C ARG A 303 24.13 18.65 -29.58
N TYR A 304 25.34 18.16 -29.81
CA TYR A 304 26.50 19.02 -29.96
C TYR A 304 27.11 18.71 -31.32
N LYS A 305 27.06 19.71 -32.20
CA LYS A 305 27.90 19.80 -33.39
C LYS A 305 29.35 19.89 -32.90
N SER A 306 30.22 19.07 -33.44
CA SER A 306 31.65 19.36 -33.51
C SER A 306 31.91 20.07 -34.83
N ASP A 307 32.46 21.26 -34.75
CA ASP A 307 33.16 21.91 -35.86
C ASP A 307 34.43 21.12 -36.18
N ALA A 308 34.54 20.67 -37.43
CA ALA A 308 35.76 20.53 -38.24
C ALA A 308 35.33 20.14 -39.67
#